data_AF-A0A920JH30-F1
#
_entry.id   AF-A0A920JH30-F1
#
_cell.length_a   1.000
_cell.length_b   1.000
_cell.length_c   1.000
_cell.angle_alpha   90.00
_cell.angle_beta   90.00
_cell.angle_gamma   90.00
#
_symmetry.space_group_name_H-M   'P 1'
#
loop_
_entity.id
_entity.type
_entity.pdbx_description
1 polymer ?
#
loop_
_entity_poly.entity_id
_entity_poly.type
_entity_poly.pdbx_seq_one_letter_code
_entity_poly.pdbx_strand_id
1 'polypeptide(L)'
;MGGQSSSLNVNYPEAIALSDDVVLGRYYLEGVISNPAGTVSNYRTRVTHIWVKESSGWKTKSWHFSPLHDGGRHITSAVDFQEE
;
A
#
# COMPACT_ATOMS: atom_id res chain seq x y z
N MET A 1 13.98 18.04 3.25
CA MET A 1 13.36 16.74 2.93
C MET A 1 13.74 15.75 4.03
N GLY A 2 13.11 15.84 5.20
CA GLY A 2 13.45 15.04 6.37
C GLY A 2 12.36 15.20 7.40
N GLY A 3 11.75 14.10 7.83
CA GLY A 3 10.61 14.11 8.74
C GLY A 3 9.54 13.08 8.39
N GLN A 4 9.63 12.41 7.24
CA GLN A 4 8.79 11.25 6.96
C GLN A 4 9.43 9.99 7.55
N SER A 5 8.71 9.32 8.45
CA SER A 5 9.04 8.00 8.97
C SER A 5 7.94 7.03 8.55
N SER A 6 8.30 5.82 8.14
CA SER A 6 7.34 4.80 7.72
C SER A 6 7.75 3.43 8.23
N SER A 7 6.83 2.74 8.89
CA SER A 7 6.93 1.32 9.21
C SER A 7 5.83 0.60 8.44
N LEU A 8 6.20 -0.13 7.37
CA LEU A 8 5.26 -0.74 6.43
C LEU A 8 5.59 -2.22 6.26
N ASN A 9 4.54 -3.05 6.27
CA ASN A 9 4.61 -4.47 5.94
C ASN A 9 4.00 -4.71 4.56
N VAL A 10 4.65 -5.56 3.77
CA VAL A 10 4.11 -6.05 2.48
C VAL A 10 3.25 -7.28 2.76
N ASN A 11 2.00 -7.24 2.31
CA ASN A 11 1.05 -8.33 2.47
C ASN A 11 0.59 -8.84 1.10
N TYR A 12 0.43 -10.16 1.01
CA TYR A 12 -0.07 -10.88 -0.17
C TYR A 12 0.59 -10.47 -1.50
N PRO A 13 1.93 -10.54 -1.62
CA PRO A 13 2.60 -10.17 -2.85
C PRO A 13 2.31 -11.17 -3.97
N GLU A 14 1.90 -10.64 -5.12
CA GLU A 14 1.72 -11.36 -6.37
C GLU A 14 2.61 -10.72 -7.44
N ALA A 15 3.31 -11.54 -8.21
CA ALA A 15 4.11 -11.10 -9.35
C ALA A 15 3.63 -11.83 -10.61
N ILE A 16 3.28 -11.05 -11.63
CA ILE A 16 2.74 -11.53 -12.90
C ILE A 16 3.71 -11.09 -14.00
N ALA A 17 4.33 -12.05 -14.68
CA ALA A 17 5.13 -11.76 -15.87
C ALA A 17 4.21 -11.34 -17.02
N LEU A 18 4.43 -10.15 -17.57
CA LEU A 18 3.74 -9.66 -18.78
C LEU A 18 4.56 -9.96 -20.04
N SER A 19 5.89 -10.02 -19.91
CA SER A 19 6.86 -10.51 -20.91
C SER A 19 8.18 -10.88 -20.22
N ASP A 20 9.19 -11.34 -20.97
CA ASP A 20 10.51 -11.70 -20.45
C ASP A 20 11.18 -10.58 -19.62
N ASP A 21 10.89 -9.33 -19.98
CA ASP A 21 11.50 -8.14 -19.41
C ASP A 21 10.50 -7.23 -18.68
N VAL A 22 9.24 -7.66 -18.48
CA VAL A 22 8.19 -6.84 -17.84
C VAL A 22 7.43 -7.65 -16.80
N VAL A 23 7.36 -7.13 -15.57
CA VAL A 23 6.63 -7.73 -14.44
C VAL A 23 5.66 -6.73 -13.83
N LEU A 24 4.42 -7.19 -13.59
CA LEU A 24 3.42 -6.53 -12.77
C LEU A 24 3.43 -7.12 -11.36
N GLY A 25 3.72 -6.28 -10.37
CA GLY A 25 3.52 -6.57 -8.95
C GLY A 25 2.19 -6.04 -8.44
N ARG A 26 1.48 -6.86 -7.66
CA ARG A 26 0.30 -6.47 -6.89
C ARG A 26 0.49 -6.89 -5.44
N TYR A 27 0.31 -5.97 -4.52
CA TYR A 27 0.45 -6.24 -3.09
C TYR A 27 -0.28 -5.19 -2.25
N TYR A 28 -0.38 -5.44 -0.96
CA TYR A 28 -0.89 -4.48 0.02
C TYR A 28 0.26 -3.96 0.87
N LEU A 29 0.28 -2.66 1.17
CA LEU A 29 1.12 -2.12 2.25
C LEU A 29 0.23 -1.78 3.43
N GLU A 30 0.63 -2.27 4.60
CA GLU A 30 -0.04 -1.97 5.87
C GLU A 30 0.97 -1.46 6.90
N GLY A 31 0.63 -0.40 7.63
CA GLY A 31 1.46 0.07 8.73
C GLY A 31 1.21 1.50 9.16
N VAL A 32 2.28 2.19 9.57
CA VAL A 32 2.24 3.54 10.13
C VAL A 32 3.10 4.47 9.28
N ILE A 33 2.56 5.62 8.89
CA ILE A 33 3.30 6.70 8.24
C ILE A 33 3.18 7.97 9.06
N SER A 34 4.32 8.55 9.44
CA SER A 34 4.41 9.82 10.15
C SER A 34 5.12 10.85 9.28
N ASN A 35 4.61 12.07 9.26
CA ASN A 35 5.25 13.22 8.65
C ASN A 35 5.03 14.47 9.53
N PRO A 36 5.63 15.64 9.22
CA PRO A 36 5.42 16.84 10.03
C PRO A 36 3.96 17.32 10.12
N ALA A 37 3.07 16.87 9.23
CA ALA A 37 1.64 17.19 9.24
C ALA A 37 0.80 16.22 10.08
N GLY A 38 1.37 15.09 10.53
CA GLY A 38 0.67 14.13 11.38
C GLY A 38 1.10 12.68 11.16
N THR A 39 0.42 11.78 11.86
CA THR A 39 0.64 10.33 11.76
C THR A 39 -0.63 9.61 11.33
N VAL A 40 -0.50 8.74 10.32
CA VAL A 40 -1.53 7.79 9.88
C VAL A 40 -1.14 6.42 10.42
N SER A 41 -1.81 5.97 11.48
CA SER A 41 -1.49 4.73 12.19
C SER A 41 -2.09 3.45 11.60
N ASN A 42 -3.12 3.57 10.74
CA ASN A 42 -3.78 2.45 10.07
C ASN A 42 -3.58 2.48 8.54
N TYR A 43 -2.41 2.95 8.10
CA TYR A 43 -2.13 3.11 6.67
C TYR A 43 -2.30 1.77 5.97
N ARG A 44 -3.26 1.68 5.04
CA ARG A 44 -3.55 0.50 4.24
C ARG A 44 -3.73 0.95 2.79
N THR A 45 -2.95 0.38 1.89
CA THR A 45 -2.99 0.76 0.47
C THR A 45 -2.80 -0.47 -0.41
N ARG A 46 -3.52 -0.51 -1.53
CA ARG A 46 -3.26 -1.44 -2.62
C ARG A 46 -2.18 -0.84 -3.50
N VAL A 47 -1.23 -1.68 -3.91
CA VAL A 47 -0.13 -1.29 -4.75
C VAL A 47 -0.16 -2.05 -6.06
N THR A 48 -0.02 -1.30 -7.16
CA THR A 48 0.22 -1.83 -8.50
C THR A 48 1.56 -1.29 -8.97
N HIS A 49 2.51 -2.17 -9.26
CA HIS A 49 3.91 -1.81 -9.50
C HIS A 49 4.38 -2.46 -10.80
N ILE A 50 4.88 -1.67 -11.76
CA ILE A 50 5.49 -2.20 -12.97
C ILE A 50 7.01 -2.11 -12.86
N TRP A 51 7.68 -3.24 -13.05
CA TRP A 51 9.12 -3.30 -13.28
C TRP A 51 9.43 -3.67 -14.72
N VAL A 52 10.46 -3.02 -15.28
CA VAL A 52 11.04 -3.37 -16.57
C VAL A 52 12.51 -3.67 -16.39
N LYS A 53 12.97 -4.77 -16.98
CA LYS A 53 14.38 -5.17 -16.98
C LYS A 53 15.13 -4.32 -17.99
N GLU A 54 16.14 -3.60 -17.52
CA GLU A 54 17.09 -2.86 -18.34
C GLU A 54 18.48 -3.46 -18.21
N SER A 55 19.44 -2.96 -19.00
CA SER A 55 20.86 -3.36 -18.92
C SER A 55 21.45 -3.23 -17.52
N SER A 56 20.95 -2.28 -16.72
CA SER A 56 21.37 -2.04 -15.33
C SER A 56 20.46 -2.70 -14.27
N GLY A 57 19.64 -3.67 -14.68
CA GLY A 57 18.73 -4.43 -13.83
C GLY A 57 17.28 -3.96 -13.89
N TRP A 58 16.45 -4.50 -12.99
CA TRP A 58 15.03 -4.16 -12.91
C TRP A 58 14.82 -2.72 -12.43
N LYS A 59 14.03 -1.94 -13.16
CA LYS A 59 13.65 -0.57 -12.81
C LYS A 59 12.16 -0.45 -12.61
N THR A 60 11.77 0.29 -11.59
CA THR A 60 10.39 0.77 -11.42
C THR A 60 10.03 1.70 -12.59
N LYS A 61 8.99 1.35 -13.35
CA LYS A 61 8.44 2.21 -14.40
C LYS A 61 7.17 2.91 -13.97
N SER A 62 6.34 2.25 -13.17
CA SER A 62 5.18 2.87 -12.55
C SER A 62 4.94 2.27 -11.17
N TRP A 63 4.41 3.09 -10.27
CA TRP A 63 4.09 2.70 -8.91
C TRP A 63 2.83 3.43 -8.47
N HIS A 64 1.69 2.74 -8.54
CA HIS A 64 0.39 3.29 -8.22
C HIS A 64 -0.08 2.78 -6.86
N PHE A 65 -0.52 3.73 -6.02
CA PHE A 65 -1.02 3.48 -4.68
C PHE A 65 -2.47 3.93 -4.61
N SER A 66 -3.36 3.02 -4.23
CA SER A 66 -4.77 3.32 -4.02
C SER A 66 -5.16 2.96 -2.59
N PRO A 67 -5.63 3.93 -1.78
CA PRO A 67 -6.00 3.65 -0.41
C PRO A 67 -6.99 2.49 -0.32
N LEU A 68 -6.71 1.58 0.60
CA LEU A 68 -7.68 0.58 1.01
C LEU A 68 -8.64 1.28 1.96
N HIS A 69 -9.58 2.06 1.40
CA HIS A 69 -10.76 2.43 2.16
C HIS A 69 -11.47 1.13 2.53
N ASP A 70 -11.64 0.96 3.83
CA ASP A 70 -12.27 -0.09 4.61
C ASP A 70 -13.74 -0.32 4.21
N GLY A 71 -13.96 -0.67 2.93
CA GLY A 71 -15.24 -1.13 2.42
C GLY A 71 -16.39 -0.14 2.57
N GLY A 72 -16.14 1.17 2.69
CA GLY A 72 -17.20 2.17 2.78
C GLY A 72 -18.09 2.01 4.03
N ARG A 73 -17.57 2.46 5.17
CA ARG A 73 -18.33 2.81 6.40
C ARG A 73 -19.06 1.66 7.12
N HIS A 74 -18.37 1.15 8.13
CA HIS A 74 -18.89 1.25 9.51
C HIS A 74 -17.68 1.50 10.43
N ILE A 75 -17.65 2.67 11.07
CA ILE A 75 -16.70 2.90 12.18
C ILE A 75 -17.39 2.32 13.40
N THR A 76 -16.89 1.18 13.87
CA THR A 76 -17.36 0.57 15.12
C THR A 76 -17.35 1.62 16.22
N SER A 77 -18.52 1.85 16.80
CA SER A 77 -18.82 2.83 17.82
C SER A 77 -19.42 2.13 19.04
N ALA A 78 -19.36 2.77 20.20
CA ALA A 78 -19.92 2.21 21.43
C ALA A 78 -21.43 1.92 21.33
N VAL A 79 -22.13 2.59 20.41
CA VAL A 79 -23.57 2.40 20.17
C VAL A 79 -23.90 1.07 19.50
N ASP A 80 -22.93 0.42 18.84
CA ASP A 80 -23.14 -0.88 18.19
C ASP A 80 -23.22 -2.05 19.18
N PHE A 81 -22.94 -1.77 20.46
CA PHE A 81 -22.92 -2.75 21.55
C PHE A 81 -23.92 -2.42 22.66
N GLN A 82 -24.82 -1.45 22.43
CA GLN A 82 -25.92 -1.19 23.35
C GLN A 82 -27.10 -2.07 22.94
N GLU A 83 -27.66 -2.83 23.88
CA GLU A 83 -28.90 -3.58 23.67
C GLU A 83 -30.09 -2.60 23.56
N GLU A 84 -31.03 -2.89 22.66
CA GLU A 84 -32.23 -2.06 22.38
C GLU A 84 -33.21 -1.99 23.57
#